data_AF-G7EFG5-F1
#
_entry.id   AF-G7EFG5-F1
#
_cell.length_a   1.000
_cell.length_b   1.000
_cell.length_c   1.000
_cell.angle_alpha   90.00
_cell.angle_beta   90.00
_cell.angle_gamma   90.00
#
_symmetry.space_group_name_H-M   'P 1'
#
loop_
_entity.id
_entity.type
_entity.pdbx_description
1 polymer ?
#
loop_
_entity_poly.entity_id
_entity_poly.type
_entity_poly.pdbx_seq_one_letter_code
_entity_poly.pdbx_strand_id
1 'polypeptide(L)'
;MFRSTNTEINSEFAVAKQKALFDFLSNYAIKFGVSPIEPKNNIKISGCIKRYIDNRWWLRKFRKLITQANEKAALHLNFVNRKREIYASNITTQNRITQRQRNDELLSSTYILNEQGQRYSLKEISDLNVSNPKIRKDELLCRARGFEDLAKELGHEALFITVTCPSKYHRAFSKSGAANPKWEGFMPDEANSYLNHQWQKARAEFKRQNIAPYGFRVAEPQHDGTPHWHMLFFIESEKLDALKAIIRHYALEVDGDEKGAAENRCDFKQIDPNKGSATGYILKYIAKNIDGEGVGEDKFGNDSLLVAQRIDAWASCWCIRQFQQIGGASVSVWRELRRLSSIFNDKKDSLLEQARFAADNSDWKGYILAMGGLHTKQKDRPIKLHYDLNIVEETGECLQSYYDGEFILKVKGLWFAGKAIITRHYSWKVEKA
;
A
#
# COMPACT_ATOMS: atom_id res chain seq x y z
N MET A 1 -0.01 -44.24 -38.00
CA MET A 1 0.05 -44.80 -36.63
C MET A 1 -0.17 -43.65 -35.66
N PHE A 2 -1.36 -43.62 -35.05
CA PHE A 2 -1.89 -42.73 -34.01
C PHE A 2 -1.23 -41.36 -33.76
N ARG A 3 -1.75 -40.33 -34.42
CA ARG A 3 -1.84 -38.98 -33.83
C ARG A 3 -2.84 -39.09 -32.68
N SER A 4 -2.34 -39.13 -31.44
CA SER A 4 -3.19 -38.95 -30.26
C SER A 4 -3.76 -37.53 -30.31
N THR A 5 -5.05 -37.44 -30.58
CA THR A 5 -5.85 -36.23 -30.56
C THR A 5 -5.88 -35.69 -29.13
N ASN A 6 -5.32 -34.50 -28.95
CA ASN A 6 -5.23 -33.76 -27.70
C ASN A 6 -6.60 -33.18 -27.25
N THR A 7 -7.68 -33.97 -27.39
CA THR A 7 -9.08 -33.56 -27.17
C THR A 7 -9.62 -33.93 -25.79
N GLU A 8 -8.88 -34.65 -24.95
CA GLU A 8 -9.39 -35.09 -23.63
C GLU A 8 -9.19 -34.07 -22.49
N ILE A 9 -8.38 -33.02 -22.68
CA ILE A 9 -8.09 -32.04 -21.61
C ILE A 9 -9.27 -31.07 -21.37
N ASN A 10 -10.25 -31.00 -22.28
CA ASN A 10 -11.41 -30.11 -22.21
C ASN A 10 -12.77 -30.84 -22.19
N SER A 11 -12.83 -32.08 -21.67
CA SER A 11 -14.13 -32.74 -21.45
C SER A 11 -14.83 -32.16 -20.22
N GLU A 12 -16.17 -32.06 -20.22
CA GLU A 12 -16.96 -31.65 -19.06
C GLU A 12 -16.63 -32.47 -17.80
N PHE A 13 -16.25 -33.74 -17.99
CA PHE A 13 -15.81 -34.64 -16.94
C PHE A 13 -14.47 -34.23 -16.31
N ALA A 14 -13.50 -33.76 -17.10
CA ALA A 14 -12.23 -33.24 -16.59
C ALA A 14 -12.43 -31.96 -15.77
N VAL A 15 -13.35 -31.08 -16.21
CA VAL A 15 -13.73 -29.86 -15.48
C VAL A 15 -14.42 -30.21 -14.16
N ALA A 16 -15.35 -31.18 -14.16
CA ALA A 16 -16.02 -31.64 -12.95
C ALA A 16 -15.04 -32.22 -11.93
N LYS A 17 -14.06 -33.03 -12.37
CA LYS A 17 -12.99 -33.55 -11.51
C LYS A 17 -12.12 -32.45 -10.92
N GLN A 18 -11.72 -31.45 -11.72
CA GLN A 18 -10.94 -30.32 -11.22
C GLN A 18 -11.72 -29.53 -10.17
N LYS A 19 -13.01 -29.29 -10.40
CA LYS A 19 -13.86 -28.60 -9.43
C LYS A 19 -13.96 -29.38 -8.11
N ALA A 20 -14.22 -30.69 -8.17
CA ALA A 20 -14.29 -31.52 -6.97
C ALA A 20 -12.96 -31.53 -6.19
N LEU A 21 -11.82 -31.62 -6.88
CA LEU A 21 -10.50 -31.53 -6.25
C LEU A 21 -10.25 -30.15 -5.63
N PHE A 22 -10.62 -29.08 -6.33
CA PHE A 22 -10.53 -27.72 -5.81
C PHE A 22 -11.37 -27.56 -4.53
N ASP A 23 -12.64 -28.00 -4.54
CA ASP A 23 -13.52 -27.90 -3.38
C ASP A 23 -12.95 -28.69 -2.19
N PHE A 24 -12.42 -29.90 -2.43
CA PHE A 24 -11.73 -30.69 -1.40
C PHE A 24 -10.52 -29.95 -0.81
N LEU A 25 -9.63 -29.42 -1.66
CA LEU A 25 -8.42 -28.73 -1.22
C LEU A 25 -8.73 -27.39 -0.54
N SER A 26 -9.77 -26.68 -0.98
CA SER A 26 -10.27 -25.49 -0.32
C SER A 26 -10.79 -25.81 1.08
N ASN A 27 -11.58 -26.88 1.23
CA ASN A 27 -12.05 -27.34 2.53
C ASN A 27 -10.89 -27.80 3.42
N TYR A 28 -9.88 -28.46 2.85
CA TYR A 28 -8.66 -28.81 3.58
C TYR A 28 -7.92 -27.56 4.08
N ALA A 29 -7.82 -26.51 3.26
CA ALA A 29 -7.19 -25.25 3.67
C ALA A 29 -7.91 -24.53 4.80
N ILE A 30 -9.24 -24.56 4.81
CA ILE A 30 -10.05 -24.00 5.89
C ILE A 30 -9.70 -24.65 7.24
N LYS A 31 -9.44 -25.96 7.28
CA LYS A 31 -9.06 -26.67 8.52
C LYS A 31 -7.80 -26.10 9.19
N PHE A 32 -6.95 -25.41 8.43
CA PHE A 32 -5.73 -24.75 8.94
C PHE A 32 -5.89 -23.25 9.13
N GLY A 33 -7.12 -22.70 9.02
CA GLY A 33 -7.36 -21.26 9.10
C GLY A 33 -6.89 -20.49 7.85
N VAL A 34 -6.67 -21.16 6.72
CA VAL A 34 -6.34 -20.51 5.45
C VAL A 34 -7.61 -20.27 4.66
N SER A 35 -7.93 -19.00 4.39
CA SER A 35 -9.08 -18.65 3.56
C SER A 35 -9.00 -19.28 2.17
N PRO A 36 -10.11 -19.83 1.63
CA PRO A 36 -10.15 -20.36 0.28
C PRO A 36 -9.72 -19.35 -0.78
N ILE A 37 -9.10 -19.84 -1.86
CA ILE A 37 -8.76 -19.00 -3.00
C ILE A 37 -10.03 -18.86 -3.85
N GLU A 38 -10.49 -17.63 -4.06
CA GLU A 38 -11.62 -17.38 -4.95
C GLU A 38 -11.13 -17.34 -6.41
N PRO A 39 -11.63 -18.23 -7.29
CA PRO A 39 -11.34 -18.16 -8.71
C PRO A 39 -12.10 -16.99 -9.33
N LYS A 40 -11.45 -15.82 -9.38
CA LYS A 40 -11.98 -14.58 -9.95
C LYS A 40 -10.94 -13.91 -10.84
N ASN A 41 -11.42 -13.19 -11.86
CA ASN A 41 -10.58 -12.51 -12.86
C ASN A 41 -9.61 -13.51 -13.53
N ASN A 42 -8.30 -13.27 -13.42
CA ASN A 42 -7.27 -14.06 -14.07
C ASN A 42 -6.82 -15.29 -13.26
N ILE A 43 -7.52 -15.63 -12.17
CA ILE A 43 -7.21 -16.79 -11.32
C ILE A 43 -8.11 -17.95 -11.74
N LYS A 44 -7.51 -19.00 -12.32
CA LYS A 44 -8.22 -20.20 -12.79
C LYS A 44 -8.30 -21.26 -11.68
N ILE A 45 -9.30 -22.14 -11.74
CA ILE A 45 -9.43 -23.28 -10.81
C ILE A 45 -8.15 -24.14 -10.81
N SER A 46 -7.60 -24.44 -11.99
CA SER A 46 -6.35 -25.18 -12.13
C SER A 46 -5.17 -24.47 -11.44
N GLY A 47 -5.11 -23.15 -11.52
CA GLY A 47 -4.14 -22.33 -10.80
C GLY A 47 -4.36 -22.31 -9.29
N CYS A 48 -5.61 -22.37 -8.81
CA CYS A 48 -5.92 -22.56 -7.38
C CYS A 48 -5.40 -23.92 -6.88
N ILE A 49 -5.67 -24.99 -7.61
CA ILE A 49 -5.18 -26.35 -7.28
C ILE A 49 -3.66 -26.37 -7.21
N LYS A 50 -2.97 -25.80 -8.21
CA LYS A 50 -1.50 -25.70 -8.19
C LYS A 50 -0.97 -24.97 -6.95
N ARG A 51 -1.66 -23.93 -6.47
CA ARG A 51 -1.28 -23.24 -5.22
C ARG A 51 -1.48 -24.15 -4.00
N TYR A 52 -2.59 -24.89 -3.94
CA TYR A 52 -2.87 -25.81 -2.85
C TYR A 52 -1.92 -27.01 -2.76
N ILE A 53 -1.20 -27.35 -3.84
CA ILE A 53 -0.18 -28.41 -3.80
C ILE A 53 1.26 -27.86 -3.73
N ASP A 54 1.44 -26.53 -3.79
CA ASP A 54 2.76 -25.88 -3.76
C ASP A 54 3.20 -25.59 -2.31
N ASN A 55 4.26 -26.26 -1.86
CA ASN A 55 4.83 -26.07 -0.54
C ASN A 55 5.27 -24.61 -0.26
N ARG A 56 5.75 -23.87 -1.27
CA ARG A 56 6.15 -22.46 -1.14
C ARG A 56 4.95 -21.55 -0.92
N TRP A 57 3.79 -21.91 -1.46
CA TRP A 57 2.54 -21.20 -1.19
C TRP A 57 2.11 -21.43 0.26
N TRP A 58 2.07 -22.68 0.72
CA TRP A 58 1.72 -23.04 2.10
C TRP A 58 2.65 -22.41 3.13
N LEU A 59 3.96 -22.46 2.90
CA LEU A 59 4.95 -21.87 3.81
C LEU A 59 4.70 -20.37 4.04
N ARG A 60 4.33 -19.62 2.98
CA ARG A 60 3.98 -18.21 3.10
C ARG A 60 2.69 -18.00 3.92
N LYS A 61 1.70 -18.88 3.75
CA LYS A 61 0.43 -18.82 4.50
C LYS A 61 0.65 -19.14 5.98
N PHE A 62 1.36 -20.22 6.29
CA PHE A 62 1.65 -20.61 7.67
C PHE A 62 2.51 -19.59 8.40
N ARG A 63 3.54 -19.03 7.76
CA ARG A 63 4.33 -17.94 8.37
C ARG A 63 3.45 -16.77 8.79
N LYS A 64 2.54 -16.33 7.92
CA LYS A 64 1.57 -15.27 8.27
C LYS A 64 0.70 -15.67 9.45
N LEU A 65 0.08 -16.86 9.40
CA LEU A 65 -0.83 -17.33 10.45
C LEU A 65 -0.13 -17.46 11.81
N ILE A 66 1.09 -18.00 11.85
CA ILE A 66 1.88 -18.13 13.09
C ILE A 66 2.22 -16.75 13.64
N THR A 67 2.70 -15.83 12.80
CA THR A 67 3.01 -14.46 13.24
C THR A 67 1.76 -13.77 13.81
N GLN A 68 0.61 -13.88 13.14
CA GLN A 68 -0.64 -13.31 13.63
C GLN A 68 -1.12 -14.02 14.90
N ALA A 69 -1.00 -15.35 15.02
CA ALA A 69 -1.42 -16.09 16.21
C ALA A 69 -0.64 -15.66 17.45
N ASN A 70 0.69 -15.47 17.32
CA ASN A 70 1.52 -14.95 18.41
C ASN A 70 1.05 -13.55 18.86
N GLU A 71 0.77 -12.67 17.90
CA GLU A 71 0.31 -11.31 18.22
C GLU A 71 -1.11 -11.30 18.81
N LYS A 72 -2.01 -12.16 18.30
CA LYS A 72 -3.35 -12.37 18.88
C LYS A 72 -3.26 -12.77 20.34
N ALA A 73 -2.40 -13.75 20.66
CA ALA A 73 -2.19 -14.18 22.04
C ALA A 73 -1.69 -13.02 22.92
N ALA A 74 -0.73 -12.24 22.45
CA ALA A 74 -0.22 -11.06 23.16
C ALA A 74 -1.31 -10.00 23.41
N LEU A 75 -2.18 -9.74 22.43
CA LEU A 75 -3.32 -8.84 22.58
C LEU A 75 -4.33 -9.38 23.60
N HIS A 76 -4.73 -10.66 23.54
CA HIS A 76 -5.63 -11.26 24.51
C HIS A 76 -5.09 -11.17 25.95
N LEU A 77 -3.80 -11.44 26.12
CA LEU A 77 -3.07 -11.33 27.40
C LEU A 77 -2.82 -9.86 27.83
N ASN A 78 -3.28 -8.87 27.06
CA ASN A 78 -3.11 -7.44 27.31
C ASN A 78 -1.64 -7.01 27.40
N PHE A 79 -0.74 -7.66 26.64
CA PHE A 79 0.68 -7.31 26.60
C PHE A 79 0.92 -6.07 25.74
N VAL A 80 0.12 -5.90 24.69
CA VAL A 80 0.18 -4.74 23.79
C VAL A 80 -0.67 -3.61 24.37
N ASN A 81 -0.02 -2.70 25.10
CA ASN A 81 -0.64 -1.49 25.61
C ASN A 81 0.45 -0.44 25.93
N ARG A 82 0.02 0.80 26.24
CA ARG A 82 0.91 1.93 26.53
C ARG A 82 1.94 1.67 27.65
N LYS A 83 1.58 0.90 28.67
CA LYS A 83 2.43 0.64 29.86
C LYS A 83 3.34 -0.57 29.68
N ARG A 84 3.24 -1.27 28.54
CA ARG A 84 3.98 -2.50 28.24
C ARG A 84 4.53 -2.44 26.82
N GLU A 85 4.10 -3.35 25.93
CA GLU A 85 4.66 -3.54 24.61
C GLU A 85 3.85 -2.75 23.58
N ILE A 86 4.04 -1.44 23.56
CA ILE A 86 3.22 -0.53 22.73
C ILE A 86 3.25 -0.90 21.23
N TYR A 87 2.10 -0.74 20.55
CA TYR A 87 1.88 -0.97 19.10
C TYR A 87 1.96 -2.44 18.63
N ALA A 88 2.95 -3.20 19.09
CA ALA A 88 3.15 -4.61 18.77
C ALA A 88 3.94 -5.31 19.88
N SER A 89 3.71 -6.62 20.03
CA SER A 89 4.45 -7.42 21.02
C SER A 89 5.95 -7.51 20.72
N ASN A 90 6.76 -7.71 21.77
CA ASN A 90 8.21 -7.90 21.67
C ASN A 90 8.58 -9.06 20.74
N ILE A 91 7.84 -10.18 20.83
CA ILE A 91 8.05 -11.36 19.99
C ILE A 91 7.85 -11.01 18.51
N THR A 92 6.75 -10.33 18.17
CA THR A 92 6.45 -9.93 16.79
C THR A 92 7.47 -8.92 16.27
N THR A 93 7.86 -7.94 17.09
CA THR A 93 8.90 -6.95 16.73
C THR A 93 10.24 -7.62 16.48
N GLN A 94 10.70 -8.50 17.37
CA GLN A 94 11.98 -9.20 17.20
C GLN A 94 11.98 -10.09 15.95
N ASN A 95 10.90 -10.84 15.72
CA ASN A 95 10.73 -11.66 14.52
C ASN A 95 10.81 -10.83 13.23
N ARG A 96 10.23 -9.63 13.24
CA ARG A 96 10.30 -8.69 12.10
C ARG A 96 11.72 -8.18 11.88
N ILE A 97 12.44 -7.80 12.93
CA ILE A 97 13.84 -7.36 12.84
C ILE A 97 14.70 -8.47 12.23
N THR A 98 14.63 -9.70 12.76
CA THR A 98 15.38 -10.85 12.23
C THR A 98 14.95 -11.20 10.80
N GLN A 99 13.67 -11.02 10.44
CA GLN A 99 13.23 -11.17 9.05
C GLN A 99 13.89 -10.15 8.12
N ARG A 100 13.98 -8.88 8.54
CA ARG A 100 14.62 -7.82 7.75
C ARG A 100 16.12 -8.06 7.59
N GLN A 101 16.81 -8.47 8.65
CA GLN A 101 18.23 -8.85 8.61
C GLN A 101 18.49 -9.96 7.58
N ARG A 102 17.74 -11.07 7.66
CA ARG A 102 17.85 -12.18 6.68
C ARG A 102 17.54 -11.74 5.25
N ASN A 103 16.59 -10.83 5.06
CA ASN A 103 16.29 -10.29 3.74
C ASN A 103 17.42 -9.41 3.23
N ASP A 104 18.04 -8.61 4.09
CA ASP A 104 19.20 -7.78 3.78
C ASP A 104 20.41 -8.62 3.34
N GLU A 105 20.72 -9.67 4.09
CA GLU A 105 21.75 -10.66 3.76
C GLU A 105 21.46 -11.32 2.39
N LEU A 106 20.21 -11.74 2.16
CA LEU A 106 19.80 -12.34 0.89
C LEU A 106 19.97 -11.37 -0.29
N LEU A 107 19.53 -10.11 -0.14
CA LEU A 107 19.67 -9.10 -1.19
C LEU A 107 21.13 -8.75 -1.44
N SER A 108 21.97 -8.75 -0.42
CA SER A 108 23.40 -8.45 -0.51
C SER A 108 24.20 -9.58 -1.18
N SER A 109 23.76 -10.82 -1.00
CA SER A 109 24.38 -12.02 -1.58
C SER A 109 23.79 -12.46 -2.92
N THR A 110 22.67 -11.87 -3.36
CA THR A 110 22.06 -12.17 -4.67
C THR A 110 22.40 -11.08 -5.67
N TYR A 111 22.83 -11.47 -6.87
CA TYR A 111 23.28 -10.54 -7.90
C TYR A 111 22.36 -10.56 -9.11
N ILE A 112 22.36 -9.47 -9.86
CA ILE A 112 21.78 -9.38 -11.19
C ILE A 112 22.85 -8.98 -12.20
N LEU A 113 22.77 -9.59 -13.38
CA LEU A 113 23.64 -9.34 -14.52
C LEU A 113 22.79 -8.88 -15.70
N ASN A 114 23.30 -7.94 -16.48
CA ASN A 114 22.75 -7.61 -17.79
C ASN A 114 23.67 -8.02 -18.95
N GLU A 115 23.19 -7.86 -20.16
CA GLU A 115 23.89 -8.17 -21.40
C GLU A 115 25.16 -7.34 -21.65
N GLN A 116 25.36 -6.23 -20.92
CA GLN A 116 26.57 -5.41 -20.98
C GLN A 116 27.63 -5.81 -19.95
N GLY A 117 27.42 -6.90 -19.21
CA GLY A 117 28.32 -7.36 -18.15
C GLY A 117 28.25 -6.52 -16.88
N GLN A 118 27.27 -5.63 -16.74
CA GLN A 118 27.04 -4.90 -15.50
C GLN A 118 26.49 -5.87 -14.45
N ARG A 119 27.12 -5.87 -13.28
CA ARG A 119 26.77 -6.74 -12.16
C ARG A 119 26.51 -5.91 -10.91
N TYR A 120 25.31 -6.04 -10.35
CA TYR A 120 24.91 -5.36 -9.13
C TYR A 120 24.26 -6.34 -8.17
N SER A 121 24.48 -6.17 -6.87
CA SER A 121 23.69 -6.86 -5.86
C SER A 121 22.24 -6.36 -5.91
N LEU A 122 21.29 -7.21 -5.52
CA LEU A 122 19.89 -6.76 -5.37
C LEU A 122 19.76 -5.68 -4.29
N LYS A 123 20.67 -5.64 -3.30
CA LYS A 123 20.73 -4.60 -2.27
C LYS A 123 21.00 -3.22 -2.87
N GLU A 124 22.01 -3.09 -3.71
CA GLU A 124 22.33 -1.83 -4.39
C GLU A 124 21.12 -1.31 -5.18
N ILE A 125 20.45 -2.19 -5.92
CA ILE A 125 19.25 -1.82 -6.70
C ILE A 125 18.08 -1.46 -5.79
N SER A 126 17.91 -2.18 -4.68
CA SER A 126 16.87 -1.91 -3.67
C SER A 126 17.05 -0.53 -3.03
N ASP A 127 18.29 -0.14 -2.75
CA ASP A 127 18.61 1.12 -2.06
C ASP A 127 18.37 2.37 -2.92
N LEU A 128 18.34 2.21 -4.25
CA LEU A 128 18.09 3.28 -5.22
C LEU A 128 16.59 3.57 -5.47
N ASN A 129 15.69 2.85 -4.78
CA ASN A 129 14.25 3.01 -4.97
C ASN A 129 13.48 3.14 -3.66
N VAL A 130 12.16 3.22 -3.71
CA VAL A 130 11.27 3.43 -2.54
C VAL A 130 11.26 2.28 -1.53
N SER A 131 12.01 1.21 -1.77
CA SER A 131 12.32 0.19 -0.76
C SER A 131 13.26 0.77 0.31
N ASN A 132 14.07 1.77 -0.05
CA ASN A 132 14.82 2.59 0.88
C ASN A 132 13.88 3.53 1.65
N PRO A 133 13.83 3.46 3.00
CA PRO A 133 13.02 4.32 3.84
C PRO A 133 13.19 5.83 3.56
N LYS A 134 14.42 6.29 3.33
CA LYS A 134 14.73 7.70 3.05
C LYS A 134 14.09 8.16 1.74
N ILE A 135 14.31 7.44 0.65
CA ILE A 135 13.73 7.75 -0.66
C ILE A 135 12.20 7.70 -0.59
N ARG A 136 11.64 6.74 0.14
CA ARG A 136 10.19 6.62 0.34
C ARG A 136 9.61 7.83 1.08
N LYS A 137 10.30 8.30 2.13
CA LYS A 137 9.95 9.51 2.90
C LYS A 137 10.00 10.73 2.00
N ASP A 138 11.10 10.94 1.29
CA ASP A 138 11.30 12.09 0.39
C ASP A 138 10.24 12.12 -0.73
N GLU A 139 9.91 10.98 -1.34
CA GLU A 139 8.87 10.90 -2.36
C GLU A 139 7.47 11.18 -1.80
N LEU A 140 7.15 10.74 -0.57
CA LEU A 140 5.87 11.09 0.07
C LEU A 140 5.77 12.59 0.33
N LEU A 141 6.86 13.22 0.78
CA LEU A 141 6.91 14.65 1.09
C LEU A 141 6.86 15.52 -0.17
N CYS A 142 7.59 15.15 -1.22
CA CYS A 142 7.51 15.79 -2.54
C CYS A 142 6.05 15.85 -3.03
N ARG A 143 5.32 14.74 -2.88
CA ARG A 143 3.92 14.66 -3.30
C ARG A 143 2.97 15.45 -2.41
N ALA A 144 3.14 15.37 -1.09
CA ALA A 144 2.38 16.19 -0.14
C ALA A 144 2.58 17.68 -0.40
N ARG A 145 3.83 18.09 -0.66
CA ARG A 145 4.16 19.47 -0.97
C ARG A 145 3.53 19.93 -2.27
N GLY A 146 3.60 19.14 -3.34
CA GLY A 146 2.96 19.51 -4.60
C GLY A 146 1.44 19.62 -4.51
N PHE A 147 0.78 18.81 -3.66
CA PHE A 147 -0.65 18.99 -3.39
C PHE A 147 -0.96 20.25 -2.57
N GLU A 148 -0.11 20.59 -1.60
CA GLU A 148 -0.24 21.84 -0.84
C GLU A 148 -0.06 23.07 -1.75
N ASP A 149 0.94 23.05 -2.63
CA ASP A 149 1.17 24.16 -3.56
C ASP A 149 0.01 24.31 -4.56
N LEU A 150 -0.54 23.20 -5.07
CA LEU A 150 -1.77 23.22 -5.89
C LEU A 150 -2.97 23.75 -5.12
N ALA A 151 -3.15 23.35 -3.87
CA ALA A 151 -4.26 23.81 -3.06
C ALA A 151 -4.21 25.32 -2.85
N LYS A 152 -3.02 25.89 -2.62
CA LYS A 152 -2.82 27.33 -2.50
C LYS A 152 -3.17 28.07 -3.79
N GLU A 153 -2.72 27.57 -4.94
CA GLU A 153 -3.03 28.19 -6.25
C GLU A 153 -4.53 28.15 -6.57
N LEU A 154 -5.22 27.07 -6.18
CA LEU A 154 -6.65 26.89 -6.44
C LEU A 154 -7.56 27.47 -5.35
N GLY A 155 -6.99 28.03 -4.26
CA GLY A 155 -7.76 28.51 -3.12
C GLY A 155 -8.49 27.40 -2.35
N HIS A 156 -7.99 26.18 -2.39
CA HIS A 156 -8.56 25.03 -1.68
C HIS A 156 -8.13 25.00 -0.21
N GLU A 157 -9.04 24.51 0.63
CA GLU A 157 -8.84 24.37 2.07
C GLU A 157 -8.08 23.10 2.43
N ALA A 158 -7.20 23.20 3.42
CA ALA A 158 -6.45 22.07 3.96
C ALA A 158 -7.07 21.57 5.28
N LEU A 159 -7.40 20.29 5.32
CA LEU A 159 -8.07 19.65 6.46
C LEU A 159 -7.27 18.43 6.94
N PHE A 160 -6.85 18.47 8.20
CA PHE A 160 -6.31 17.31 8.89
C PHE A 160 -7.42 16.58 9.66
N ILE A 161 -7.53 15.28 9.45
CA ILE A 161 -8.62 14.46 9.97
C ILE A 161 -8.03 13.28 10.72
N THR A 162 -8.58 12.98 11.90
CA THR A 162 -8.27 11.73 12.62
C THR A 162 -9.54 10.92 12.76
N VAL A 163 -9.54 9.66 12.31
CA VAL A 163 -10.66 8.72 12.47
C VAL A 163 -10.19 7.48 13.23
N THR A 164 -10.96 7.05 14.22
CA THR A 164 -10.67 5.88 15.06
C THR A 164 -11.82 4.86 15.04
N CYS A 165 -11.56 3.67 15.56
CA CYS A 165 -12.57 2.61 15.74
C CYS A 165 -13.39 2.81 17.03
N PRO A 166 -14.61 2.24 17.10
CA PRO A 166 -15.38 2.09 18.34
C PRO A 166 -14.64 1.39 19.47
N SER A 167 -15.09 1.58 20.72
CA SER A 167 -14.44 1.01 21.91
C SER A 167 -14.28 -0.52 21.85
N LYS A 168 -15.21 -1.25 21.20
CA LYS A 168 -15.14 -2.71 21.07
C LYS A 168 -13.93 -3.24 20.29
N TYR A 169 -13.26 -2.38 19.53
CA TYR A 169 -12.02 -2.72 18.83
C TYR A 169 -10.76 -2.49 19.66
N HIS A 170 -10.85 -1.73 20.76
CA HIS A 170 -9.69 -1.36 21.58
C HIS A 170 -9.51 -2.30 22.75
N ARG A 171 -8.35 -2.97 22.81
CA ARG A 171 -8.02 -3.96 23.84
C ARG A 171 -7.81 -3.32 25.22
N ALA A 172 -7.23 -2.13 25.26
CA ALA A 172 -6.76 -1.48 26.47
C ALA A 172 -7.17 -0.01 26.53
N PHE A 173 -7.25 0.53 27.76
CA PHE A 173 -7.46 1.96 27.96
C PHE A 173 -6.16 2.77 27.76
N SER A 174 -6.26 3.91 27.07
CA SER A 174 -5.12 4.73 26.66
C SER A 174 -4.27 5.32 27.77
N LYS A 175 -4.86 5.58 28.94
CA LYS A 175 -4.16 6.16 30.09
C LYS A 175 -3.58 5.11 31.02
N SER A 176 -4.38 4.12 31.42
CA SER A 176 -4.00 3.12 32.42
C SER A 176 -3.33 1.89 31.82
N GLY A 177 -3.55 1.57 30.54
CA GLY A 177 -3.17 0.28 29.96
C GLY A 177 -4.00 -0.91 30.49
N ALA A 178 -5.01 -0.65 31.33
CA ALA A 178 -5.89 -1.69 31.85
C ALA A 178 -6.77 -2.26 30.73
N ALA A 179 -7.18 -3.52 30.91
CA ALA A 179 -8.07 -4.21 30.00
C ALA A 179 -9.39 -3.44 29.82
N ASN A 180 -9.79 -3.19 28.58
CA ASN A 180 -11.09 -2.63 28.27
C ASN A 180 -12.16 -3.74 28.32
N PRO A 181 -13.16 -3.67 29.21
CA PRO A 181 -14.21 -4.69 29.30
C PRO A 181 -15.15 -4.70 28.09
N LYS A 182 -15.17 -3.62 27.28
CA LYS A 182 -15.98 -3.56 26.05
C LYS A 182 -15.32 -4.23 24.85
N TRP A 183 -14.06 -4.64 24.96
CA TRP A 183 -13.34 -5.24 23.84
C TRP A 183 -13.96 -6.59 23.47
N GLU A 184 -14.41 -6.72 22.22
CA GLU A 184 -15.09 -7.91 21.71
C GLU A 184 -14.12 -8.91 21.03
N GLY A 185 -12.81 -8.70 21.19
CA GLY A 185 -11.80 -9.58 20.60
C GLY A 185 -11.49 -9.27 19.14
N PHE A 186 -11.90 -8.12 18.61
CA PHE A 186 -11.53 -7.71 17.26
C PHE A 186 -10.03 -7.40 17.17
N MET A 187 -9.40 -7.95 16.14
CA MET A 187 -7.98 -7.79 15.86
C MET A 187 -7.70 -6.57 14.96
N PRO A 188 -6.44 -6.08 14.89
CA PRO A 188 -6.10 -4.91 14.09
C PRO A 188 -6.43 -5.01 12.59
N ASP A 189 -6.37 -6.19 11.97
CA ASP A 189 -6.79 -6.38 10.58
C ASP A 189 -8.31 -6.26 10.38
N GLU A 190 -9.09 -6.74 11.35
CA GLU A 190 -10.55 -6.58 11.39
C GLU A 190 -10.96 -5.12 11.64
N ALA A 191 -10.30 -4.46 12.59
CA ALA A 191 -10.47 -3.03 12.85
C ALA A 191 -10.12 -2.16 11.63
N ASN A 192 -9.03 -2.49 10.92
CA ASN A 192 -8.67 -1.79 9.68
C ASN A 192 -9.67 -2.09 8.56
N SER A 193 -10.23 -3.30 8.52
CA SER A 193 -11.30 -3.66 7.58
C SER A 193 -12.57 -2.85 7.84
N TYR A 194 -12.93 -2.63 9.11
CA TYR A 194 -14.01 -1.72 9.51
C TYR A 194 -13.77 -0.29 9.00
N LEU A 195 -12.58 0.29 9.25
CA LEU A 195 -12.25 1.64 8.76
C LEU A 195 -12.30 1.72 7.23
N ASN A 196 -11.81 0.70 6.53
CA ASN A 196 -11.91 0.62 5.07
C ASN A 196 -13.35 0.53 4.57
N HIS A 197 -14.23 -0.17 5.29
CA HIS A 197 -15.64 -0.27 4.94
C HIS A 197 -16.34 1.08 5.11
N GLN A 198 -16.13 1.78 6.24
CA GLN A 198 -16.67 3.13 6.45
C GLN A 198 -16.15 4.12 5.41
N TRP A 199 -14.87 4.03 5.04
CA TRP A 199 -14.30 4.83 3.96
C TRP A 199 -14.87 4.51 2.57
N GLN A 200 -15.26 3.26 2.29
CA GLN A 200 -15.94 2.92 1.05
C GLN A 200 -17.32 3.58 0.97
N LYS A 201 -18.08 3.59 2.07
CA LYS A 201 -19.37 4.29 2.16
C LYS A 201 -19.19 5.80 1.97
N ALA A 202 -18.25 6.41 2.70
CA ALA A 202 -17.93 7.83 2.57
C ALA A 202 -17.55 8.21 1.13
N ARG A 203 -16.67 7.44 0.47
CA ARG A 203 -16.31 7.69 -0.93
C ARG A 203 -17.46 7.53 -1.92
N ALA A 204 -18.36 6.59 -1.67
CA ALA A 204 -19.55 6.43 -2.49
C ALA A 204 -20.45 7.68 -2.38
N GLU A 205 -20.61 8.21 -1.17
CA GLU A 205 -21.36 9.45 -0.92
C GLU A 205 -20.67 10.68 -1.53
N PHE A 206 -19.35 10.83 -1.35
CA PHE A 206 -18.59 11.88 -2.01
C PHE A 206 -18.81 11.90 -3.51
N LYS A 207 -18.82 10.73 -4.15
CA LYS A 207 -19.08 10.61 -5.59
C LYS A 207 -20.49 11.06 -5.95
N ARG A 208 -21.51 10.71 -5.15
CA ARG A 208 -22.91 11.15 -5.37
C ARG A 208 -23.05 12.66 -5.25
N GLN A 209 -22.29 13.28 -4.35
CA GLN A 209 -22.32 14.73 -4.10
C GLN A 209 -21.25 15.53 -4.86
N ASN A 210 -20.52 14.90 -5.80
CA ASN A 210 -19.43 15.54 -6.55
C ASN A 210 -18.34 16.20 -5.67
N ILE A 211 -18.01 15.54 -4.55
CA ILE A 211 -16.94 15.91 -3.63
C ILE A 211 -15.72 15.05 -3.97
N ALA A 212 -14.56 15.65 -4.20
CA ALA A 212 -13.39 14.94 -4.69
C ALA A 212 -12.12 15.39 -3.96
N PRO A 213 -11.96 15.07 -2.66
CA PRO A 213 -10.77 15.48 -1.92
C PRO A 213 -9.53 14.79 -2.50
N TYR A 214 -8.38 15.44 -2.39
CA TYR A 214 -7.08 14.87 -2.73
C TYR A 214 -6.10 15.08 -1.59
N GLY A 215 -5.07 14.24 -1.51
CA GLY A 215 -4.12 14.25 -0.39
C GLY A 215 -3.67 12.85 0.01
N PHE A 216 -3.66 12.58 1.32
CA PHE A 216 -3.08 11.36 1.88
C PHE A 216 -3.88 10.79 3.03
N ARG A 217 -3.83 9.47 3.17
CA ARG A 217 -4.24 8.72 4.36
C ARG A 217 -3.04 7.93 4.89
N VAL A 218 -2.81 8.04 6.19
CA VAL A 218 -1.84 7.27 6.97
C VAL A 218 -2.61 6.40 7.97
N ALA A 219 -2.38 5.09 7.98
CA ALA A 219 -2.89 4.19 9.00
C ALA A 219 -1.78 3.92 10.03
N GLU A 220 -2.08 4.12 11.30
CA GLU A 220 -1.15 3.93 12.42
C GLU A 220 -1.77 3.06 13.51
N PRO A 221 -0.94 2.31 14.26
CA PRO A 221 -1.41 1.67 15.48
C PRO A 221 -1.61 2.72 16.58
N GLN A 222 -2.69 2.58 17.33
CA GLN A 222 -2.79 3.17 18.65
C GLN A 222 -1.97 2.35 19.65
N HIS A 223 -1.87 2.87 20.87
CA HIS A 223 -1.15 2.29 21.99
C HIS A 223 -1.41 0.79 22.27
N ASP A 224 -2.57 0.26 21.87
CA ASP A 224 -3.01 -1.11 22.05
C ASP A 224 -3.01 -1.93 20.73
N GLY A 225 -2.43 -1.38 19.66
CA GLY A 225 -2.37 -2.00 18.33
C GLY A 225 -3.59 -1.73 17.45
N THR A 226 -4.66 -1.11 17.95
CA THR A 226 -5.86 -0.80 17.15
C THR A 226 -5.53 0.27 16.10
N PRO A 227 -5.84 0.06 14.80
CA PRO A 227 -5.60 1.05 13.77
C PRO A 227 -6.44 2.31 13.98
N HIS A 228 -5.85 3.45 13.65
CA HIS A 228 -6.55 4.70 13.40
C HIS A 228 -5.95 5.37 12.18
N TRP A 229 -6.72 6.27 11.55
CA TRP A 229 -6.31 6.94 10.34
C TRP A 229 -6.08 8.43 10.58
N HIS A 230 -4.95 8.92 10.11
CA HIS A 230 -4.69 10.33 9.89
C HIS A 230 -4.82 10.64 8.40
N MET A 231 -5.62 11.65 8.06
CA MET A 231 -5.83 12.07 6.68
C MET A 231 -5.48 13.54 6.55
N LEU A 232 -4.70 13.86 5.53
CA LEU A 232 -4.48 15.24 5.08
C LEU A 232 -5.20 15.39 3.76
N PHE A 233 -6.29 16.15 3.73
CA PHE A 233 -7.07 16.40 2.52
C PHE A 233 -7.09 17.87 2.15
N PHE A 234 -7.13 18.11 0.85
CA PHE A 234 -7.37 19.39 0.23
C PHE A 234 -8.69 19.30 -0.54
N ILE A 235 -9.50 20.36 -0.46
CA ILE A 235 -10.84 20.41 -1.07
C ILE A 235 -11.26 21.86 -1.32
N GLU A 236 -12.14 22.10 -2.29
CA GLU A 236 -12.79 23.39 -2.51
C GLU A 236 -13.50 23.88 -1.23
N SER A 237 -13.38 25.16 -0.91
CA SER A 237 -13.88 25.77 0.33
C SER A 237 -15.37 25.54 0.54
N GLU A 238 -16.17 25.61 -0.52
CA GLU A 238 -17.63 25.43 -0.48
C GLU A 238 -18.03 23.98 -0.16
N LYS A 239 -17.13 23.01 -0.38
CA LYS A 239 -17.36 21.58 -0.14
C LYS A 239 -16.79 21.10 1.20
N LEU A 240 -16.07 21.94 1.93
CA LEU A 240 -15.37 21.57 3.16
C LEU A 240 -16.32 21.04 4.23
N ASP A 241 -17.45 21.70 4.45
CA ASP A 241 -18.39 21.29 5.50
C ASP A 241 -19.18 20.04 5.12
N ALA A 242 -19.54 19.89 3.83
CA ALA A 242 -20.13 18.64 3.33
C ALA A 242 -19.17 17.45 3.48
N LEU A 243 -17.88 17.65 3.18
CA LEU A 243 -16.84 16.65 3.41
C LEU A 243 -16.77 16.23 4.89
N LYS A 244 -16.70 17.20 5.81
CA LYS A 244 -16.68 16.94 7.27
C LYS A 244 -17.94 16.21 7.71
N ALA A 245 -19.12 16.62 7.26
CA ALA A 245 -20.40 16.03 7.63
C ALA A 245 -20.49 14.55 7.22
N ILE A 246 -20.11 14.23 5.98
CA ILE A 246 -20.13 12.84 5.47
C ILE A 246 -19.14 11.97 6.25
N ILE A 247 -17.92 12.46 6.49
CA ILE A 247 -16.93 11.68 7.25
C ILE A 247 -17.42 11.45 8.68
N ARG A 248 -17.95 12.48 9.35
CA ARG A 248 -18.50 12.37 10.70
C ARG A 248 -19.67 11.38 10.77
N HIS A 249 -20.58 11.44 9.79
CA HIS A 249 -21.72 10.53 9.69
C HIS A 249 -21.27 9.06 9.68
N TYR A 250 -20.36 8.69 8.77
CA TYR A 250 -19.88 7.30 8.68
C TYR A 250 -18.95 6.90 9.84
N ALA A 251 -18.20 7.85 10.41
CA ALA A 251 -17.40 7.58 11.60
C ALA A 251 -18.27 7.18 12.81
N LEU A 252 -19.43 7.81 12.96
CA LEU A 252 -20.40 7.62 14.05
C LEU A 252 -21.53 6.63 13.70
N GLU A 253 -21.56 6.05 12.50
CA GLU A 253 -22.62 5.13 12.06
C GLU A 253 -22.73 3.90 12.96
N VAL A 254 -21.61 3.40 13.48
CA VAL A 254 -21.54 2.22 14.36
C VAL A 254 -21.12 2.65 15.76
N ASP A 255 -21.94 2.30 16.76
CA ASP A 255 -21.75 2.64 18.18
C ASP A 255 -21.46 4.15 18.38
N GLY A 256 -22.19 5.03 17.68
CA GLY A 256 -22.00 6.49 17.74
C GLY A 256 -22.51 7.13 19.03
N ASP A 257 -23.32 6.39 19.78
CA ASP A 257 -23.93 6.75 21.07
C ASP A 257 -23.05 6.37 22.28
N GLU A 258 -21.93 5.66 22.07
CA GLU A 258 -21.03 5.36 23.17
C GLU A 258 -20.44 6.64 23.79
N LYS A 259 -20.25 6.61 25.12
CA LYS A 259 -19.67 7.75 25.85
C LYS A 259 -18.34 8.19 25.22
N GLY A 260 -18.30 9.42 24.73
CA GLY A 260 -17.11 10.01 24.13
C GLY A 260 -16.97 9.78 22.61
N ALA A 261 -17.90 9.10 21.93
CA ALA A 261 -17.79 8.86 20.50
C ALA A 261 -17.84 10.15 19.69
N ALA A 262 -18.78 11.06 19.97
CA ALA A 262 -18.93 12.31 19.24
C ALA A 262 -17.63 13.15 19.23
N GLU A 263 -16.88 13.11 20.32
CA GLU A 263 -15.63 13.86 20.51
C GLU A 263 -14.40 13.11 19.99
N ASN A 264 -14.34 11.78 20.17
CA ASN A 264 -13.11 11.02 19.93
C ASN A 264 -13.10 10.24 18.62
N ARG A 265 -14.27 9.96 18.02
CA ARG A 265 -14.36 9.07 16.85
C ARG A 265 -13.82 9.73 15.58
N CYS A 266 -14.05 11.03 15.44
CA CYS A 266 -13.56 11.83 14.35
C CYS A 266 -13.20 13.24 14.80
N ASP A 267 -11.95 13.65 14.59
CA ASP A 267 -11.42 14.99 14.86
C ASP A 267 -11.07 15.70 13.55
N PHE A 268 -11.41 16.98 13.45
CA PHE A 268 -11.18 17.81 12.27
C PHE A 268 -10.37 19.05 12.66
N LYS A 269 -9.22 19.22 12.03
CA LYS A 269 -8.34 20.38 12.21
C LYS A 269 -8.10 21.04 10.87
N GLN A 270 -8.76 22.16 10.65
CA GLN A 270 -8.45 23.00 9.50
C GLN A 270 -7.07 23.62 9.70
N ILE A 271 -6.23 23.51 8.69
CA ILE A 271 -4.84 23.94 8.75
C ILE A 271 -4.77 25.39 8.31
N ASP A 272 -4.35 26.26 9.22
CA ASP A 272 -4.05 27.66 8.93
C ASP A 272 -2.65 27.77 8.30
N PRO A 273 -2.54 28.21 7.03
CA PRO A 273 -1.26 28.33 6.34
C PRO A 273 -0.26 29.26 7.05
N ASN A 274 -0.75 30.20 7.88
CA ASN A 274 0.10 31.13 8.63
C ASN A 274 0.73 30.49 9.88
N LYS A 275 0.16 29.40 10.40
CA LYS A 275 0.63 28.71 11.60
C LYS A 275 1.50 27.49 11.31
N GLY A 276 1.47 27.00 10.07
CA GLY A 276 2.30 25.88 9.65
C GLY A 276 1.87 25.32 8.30
N SER A 277 2.78 24.62 7.62
CA SER A 277 2.50 23.99 6.34
C SER A 277 1.62 22.75 6.52
N ALA A 278 0.69 22.53 5.59
CA ALA A 278 -0.14 21.32 5.56
C ALA A 278 0.73 20.05 5.46
N THR A 279 1.81 20.12 4.69
CA THR A 279 2.84 19.08 4.62
C THR A 279 3.48 18.80 5.98
N GLY A 280 3.71 19.83 6.80
CA GLY A 280 4.26 19.69 8.15
C GLY A 280 3.35 18.86 9.08
N TYR A 281 2.03 18.98 8.94
CA TYR A 281 1.08 18.19 9.73
C TYR A 281 1.20 16.69 9.48
N ILE A 282 1.38 16.27 8.21
CA ILE A 282 1.52 14.85 7.86
C ILE A 282 2.96 14.32 7.99
N LEU A 283 3.97 15.20 7.89
CA LEU A 283 5.39 14.86 7.99
C LEU A 283 5.70 14.07 9.27
N LYS A 284 5.17 14.49 10.42
CA LYS A 284 5.35 13.79 11.70
C LYS A 284 4.95 12.32 11.61
N TYR A 285 3.84 12.04 10.95
CA TYR A 285 3.28 10.69 10.80
C TYR A 285 4.07 9.89 9.76
N ILE A 286 4.55 10.52 8.69
CA ILE A 286 5.44 9.88 7.72
C ILE A 286 6.75 9.46 8.40
N ALA A 287 7.43 10.38 9.08
CA ALA A 287 8.71 10.12 9.74
C ALA A 287 8.58 9.04 10.83
N LYS A 288 7.58 9.17 11.73
CA LYS A 288 7.30 8.21 12.80
C LYS A 288 7.10 6.77 12.31
N ASN A 289 6.51 6.59 11.12
CA ASN A 289 6.16 5.26 10.59
C ASN A 289 7.24 4.62 9.72
N ILE A 290 8.20 5.40 9.23
CA ILE A 290 9.17 4.94 8.23
C ILE A 290 10.53 4.64 8.87
N ASP A 291 11.14 5.64 9.51
CA ASP A 291 12.50 5.53 10.04
C ASP A 291 12.65 6.10 11.47
N GLY A 292 11.67 6.87 11.95
CA GLY A 292 11.74 7.54 13.26
C GLY A 292 12.76 8.69 13.31
N GLU A 293 13.47 8.94 12.22
CA GLU A 293 14.59 9.87 12.19
C GLU A 293 14.07 11.32 12.31
N GLY A 294 14.68 12.11 13.19
CA GLY A 294 14.34 13.53 13.39
C GLY A 294 13.04 13.81 14.16
N VAL A 295 12.42 12.79 14.77
CA VAL A 295 11.14 12.92 15.51
C VAL A 295 11.35 13.07 17.04
N GLY A 296 12.54 12.75 17.57
CA GLY A 296 12.82 12.77 19.01
C GLY A 296 12.07 11.64 19.75
N GLU A 297 11.57 11.92 20.95
CA GLU A 297 10.70 10.96 21.66
C GLU A 297 9.26 11.01 21.14
N ASP A 298 8.56 9.86 21.14
CA ASP A 298 7.14 9.83 20.80
C ASP A 298 6.25 10.44 21.90
N LYS A 299 4.93 10.51 21.67
CA LYS A 299 3.97 11.05 22.65
C LYS A 299 3.93 10.27 23.99
N PHE A 300 4.65 9.17 24.08
CA PHE A 300 4.73 8.28 25.22
C PHE A 300 6.13 8.18 25.81
N GLY A 301 7.10 8.97 25.33
CA GLY A 301 8.47 9.01 25.82
C GLY A 301 9.37 7.90 25.27
N ASN A 302 8.96 7.20 24.20
CA ASN A 302 9.76 6.14 23.59
C ASN A 302 10.70 6.69 22.52
N ASP A 303 11.88 6.08 22.40
CA ASP A 303 12.82 6.32 21.30
C ASP A 303 12.16 6.07 19.93
N SER A 304 12.31 7.03 19.00
CA SER A 304 11.61 7.01 17.73
C SER A 304 12.03 5.87 16.80
N LEU A 305 13.28 5.38 16.90
CA LEU A 305 13.74 4.24 16.09
C LEU A 305 13.02 2.96 16.55
N LEU A 306 12.93 2.74 17.86
CA LEU A 306 12.20 1.61 18.43
C LEU A 306 10.71 1.67 18.06
N VAL A 307 10.13 2.87 18.08
CA VAL A 307 8.73 3.10 17.66
C VAL A 307 8.53 2.74 16.20
N ALA A 308 9.41 3.18 15.29
CA ALA A 308 9.31 2.86 13.87
C ALA A 308 9.41 1.35 13.62
N GLN A 309 10.29 0.64 14.33
CA GLN A 309 10.41 -0.82 14.25
C GLN A 309 9.14 -1.55 14.70
N ARG A 310 8.53 -1.10 15.80
CA ARG A 310 7.26 -1.67 16.30
C ARG A 310 6.10 -1.42 15.35
N ILE A 311 6.03 -0.22 14.77
CA ILE A 311 5.03 0.13 13.77
C ILE A 311 5.21 -0.69 12.48
N ASP A 312 6.44 -0.89 11.99
CA ASP A 312 6.73 -1.78 10.84
C ASP A 312 6.33 -3.23 11.14
N ALA A 313 6.62 -3.71 12.35
CA ALA A 313 6.22 -5.04 12.80
C ALA A 313 4.69 -5.19 12.84
N TRP A 314 3.99 -4.22 13.41
CA TRP A 314 2.53 -4.15 13.42
C TRP A 314 1.95 -4.17 12.00
N ALA A 315 2.40 -3.26 11.13
CA ALA A 315 1.89 -3.15 9.77
C ALA A 315 2.14 -4.43 8.97
N SER A 316 3.32 -5.06 9.14
CA SER A 316 3.68 -6.33 8.51
C SER A 316 2.83 -7.49 9.03
N CYS A 317 2.68 -7.61 10.37
CA CYS A 317 1.90 -8.68 11.01
C CYS A 317 0.45 -8.68 10.52
N TRP A 318 -0.17 -7.50 10.50
CA TRP A 318 -1.58 -7.33 10.16
C TRP A 318 -1.84 -7.06 8.68
N CYS A 319 -0.78 -7.02 7.85
CA CYS A 319 -0.86 -6.71 6.42
C CYS A 319 -1.54 -5.36 6.13
N ILE A 320 -1.29 -4.34 6.96
CA ILE A 320 -1.92 -3.03 6.87
C ILE A 320 -1.06 -2.10 6.02
N ARG A 321 -1.63 -1.61 4.91
CA ARG A 321 -1.01 -0.56 4.10
C ARG A 321 -1.07 0.76 4.88
N GLN A 322 0.08 1.26 5.34
CA GLN A 322 0.18 2.52 6.10
C GLN A 322 -0.19 3.73 5.23
N PHE A 323 0.50 3.94 4.10
CA PHE A 323 0.36 5.16 3.29
C PHE A 323 -0.47 4.96 2.03
N GLN A 324 -1.43 5.85 1.81
CA GLN A 324 -2.26 5.89 0.62
C GLN A 324 -2.41 7.35 0.14
N GLN A 325 -2.02 7.60 -1.11
CA GLN A 325 -2.38 8.85 -1.80
C GLN A 325 -3.83 8.78 -2.25
N ILE A 326 -4.58 9.86 -2.08
CA ILE A 326 -5.96 10.04 -2.54
C ILE A 326 -5.96 11.12 -3.62
N GLY A 327 -6.57 10.83 -4.78
CA GLY A 327 -6.55 11.72 -5.94
C GLY A 327 -5.17 11.86 -6.61
N GLY A 328 -5.08 12.79 -7.57
CA GLY A 328 -3.86 13.09 -8.31
C GLY A 328 -3.47 12.06 -9.37
N ALA A 329 -2.26 12.22 -9.91
CA ALA A 329 -1.70 11.40 -10.99
C ALA A 329 -0.92 10.18 -10.49
N SER A 330 -0.61 9.28 -11.43
CA SER A 330 0.03 8.00 -11.14
C SER A 330 1.49 8.14 -10.77
N VAL A 331 1.83 7.77 -9.53
CA VAL A 331 3.23 7.73 -9.05
C VAL A 331 4.10 6.78 -9.90
N SER A 332 3.51 5.72 -10.47
CA SER A 332 4.28 4.82 -11.32
C SER A 332 4.70 5.46 -12.64
N VAL A 333 3.84 6.32 -13.23
CA VAL A 333 4.20 7.08 -14.43
C VAL A 333 5.27 8.13 -14.08
N TRP A 334 5.12 8.81 -12.94
CA TRP A 334 6.16 9.71 -12.40
C TRP A 334 7.53 9.03 -12.30
N ARG A 335 7.60 7.84 -11.69
CA ARG A 335 8.86 7.10 -11.54
C ARG A 335 9.43 6.65 -12.89
N GLU A 336 8.58 6.33 -13.85
CA GLU A 336 9.01 5.87 -15.17
C GLU A 336 9.48 7.04 -16.05
N LEU A 337 8.89 8.23 -15.91
CA LEU A 337 9.35 9.46 -16.57
C LEU A 337 10.81 9.80 -16.21
N ARG A 338 11.19 9.62 -14.94
CA ARG A 338 12.56 9.86 -14.45
C ARG A 338 13.64 8.95 -15.03
N ARG A 339 13.25 7.99 -15.89
CA ARG A 339 14.18 7.12 -16.62
C ARG A 339 14.56 7.66 -17.99
N LEU A 340 13.94 8.74 -18.46
CA LEU A 340 14.10 9.29 -19.81
C LEU A 340 15.23 10.32 -19.95
N SER A 341 16.34 10.19 -19.21
CA SER A 341 17.31 11.26 -18.88
C SER A 341 17.97 12.03 -20.03
N SER A 342 17.70 11.75 -21.31
CA SER A 342 18.30 12.46 -22.45
C SER A 342 17.45 12.56 -23.74
N ILE A 343 16.21 12.06 -23.76
CA ILE A 343 15.52 11.72 -25.04
C ILE A 343 14.85 12.92 -25.73
N PHE A 344 14.63 14.05 -25.06
CA PHE A 344 13.71 15.10 -25.54
C PHE A 344 14.25 16.52 -25.59
N ASN A 345 15.58 16.70 -25.65
CA ASN A 345 16.18 18.05 -25.74
C ASN A 345 15.64 18.89 -26.91
N ASP A 346 15.19 18.24 -27.99
CA ASP A 346 14.67 18.89 -29.20
C ASP A 346 13.14 19.13 -29.18
N LYS A 347 12.43 18.74 -28.11
CA LYS A 347 10.95 18.85 -27.96
C LYS A 347 10.55 19.41 -26.60
N LYS A 348 11.21 20.49 -26.17
CA LYS A 348 11.05 21.14 -24.86
C LYS A 348 9.59 21.47 -24.52
N ASP A 349 8.79 21.86 -25.51
CA ASP A 349 7.40 22.29 -25.27
C ASP A 349 6.38 21.14 -25.31
N SER A 350 6.81 19.90 -25.56
CA SER A 350 5.89 18.77 -25.57
C SER A 350 5.39 18.47 -24.16
N LEU A 351 4.11 18.10 -24.03
CA LEU A 351 3.51 17.70 -22.74
C LEU A 351 4.33 16.60 -22.04
N LEU A 352 4.87 15.67 -22.82
CA LEU A 352 5.73 14.60 -22.30
C LEU A 352 7.01 15.15 -21.66
N GLU A 353 7.66 16.12 -22.30
CA GLU A 353 8.86 16.74 -21.78
C GLU A 353 8.57 17.61 -20.56
N GLN A 354 7.44 18.33 -20.53
CA GLN A 354 6.99 19.03 -19.32
C GLN A 354 6.78 18.06 -18.14
N ALA A 355 6.12 16.91 -18.39
CA ALA A 355 5.91 15.90 -17.37
C ALA A 355 7.23 15.26 -16.89
N ARG A 356 8.16 14.97 -17.80
CA ARG A 356 9.49 14.43 -17.46
C ARG A 356 10.31 15.45 -16.68
N PHE A 357 10.37 16.69 -17.15
CA PHE A 357 11.11 17.78 -16.51
C PHE A 357 10.60 18.02 -15.08
N ALA A 358 9.29 18.06 -14.89
CA ALA A 358 8.69 18.16 -13.56
C ALA A 358 9.06 16.96 -12.68
N ALA A 359 9.04 15.74 -13.24
CA ALA A 359 9.41 14.52 -12.52
C ALA A 359 10.87 14.51 -12.05
N ASP A 360 11.80 14.94 -12.90
CA ASP A 360 13.23 14.97 -12.57
C ASP A 360 13.59 16.09 -11.58
N ASN A 361 12.91 17.24 -11.66
CA ASN A 361 13.11 18.35 -10.71
C ASN A 361 12.30 18.20 -9.41
N SER A 362 11.64 17.06 -9.21
CA SER A 362 10.80 16.80 -8.02
C SER A 362 9.66 17.82 -7.85
N ASP A 363 9.16 18.37 -8.96
CA ASP A 363 7.99 19.23 -9.01
C ASP A 363 6.72 18.40 -9.22
N TRP A 364 6.15 17.91 -8.11
CA TRP A 364 4.92 17.15 -8.17
C TRP A 364 3.73 17.97 -8.69
N LYS A 365 3.67 19.28 -8.42
CA LYS A 365 2.62 20.16 -8.92
C LYS A 365 2.66 20.23 -10.44
N GLY A 366 3.81 20.56 -11.02
CA GLY A 366 3.99 20.64 -12.47
C GLY A 366 3.66 19.33 -13.16
N TYR A 367 4.02 18.20 -12.56
CA TYR A 367 3.64 16.89 -13.08
C TYR A 367 2.13 16.64 -13.06
N ILE A 368 1.43 17.01 -11.98
CA ILE A 368 -0.03 16.88 -11.91
C ILE A 368 -0.68 17.70 -13.02
N LEU A 369 -0.24 18.94 -13.23
CA LEU A 369 -0.74 19.82 -14.29
C LEU A 369 -0.50 19.21 -15.68
N ALA A 370 0.73 18.75 -15.97
CA ALA A 370 1.08 18.10 -17.23
C ALA A 370 0.27 16.81 -17.47
N MET A 371 -0.14 16.12 -16.41
CA MET A 371 -0.99 14.91 -16.48
C MET A 371 -2.50 15.22 -16.61
N GLY A 372 -2.87 16.46 -16.91
CA GLY A 372 -4.26 16.92 -17.08
C GLY A 372 -4.92 17.38 -15.78
N GLY A 373 -4.17 17.65 -14.71
CA GLY A 373 -4.70 18.15 -13.44
C GLY A 373 -5.18 17.08 -12.45
N LEU A 374 -5.75 17.57 -11.34
CA LEU A 374 -6.12 16.77 -10.15
C LEU A 374 -7.22 15.75 -10.42
N HIS A 375 -8.31 16.18 -11.05
CA HIS A 375 -9.55 15.40 -11.18
C HIS A 375 -9.64 14.61 -12.50
N THR A 376 -8.60 14.63 -13.33
CA THR A 376 -8.57 13.85 -14.57
C THR A 376 -8.55 12.36 -14.28
N LYS A 377 -9.50 11.63 -14.89
CA LYS A 377 -9.65 10.19 -14.72
C LYS A 377 -8.44 9.48 -15.30
N GLN A 378 -8.04 8.36 -14.69
CA GLN A 378 -6.84 7.60 -15.10
C GLN A 378 -6.83 7.21 -16.58
N LYS A 379 -8.01 6.89 -17.16
CA LYS A 379 -8.15 6.54 -18.57
C LYS A 379 -7.97 7.72 -19.53
N ASP A 380 -8.19 8.94 -19.05
CA ASP A 380 -8.16 10.18 -19.84
C ASP A 380 -6.83 10.93 -19.65
N ARG A 381 -5.93 10.40 -18.81
CA ARG A 381 -4.59 10.96 -18.63
C ARG A 381 -3.74 10.78 -19.89
N PRO A 382 -2.92 11.79 -20.25
CA PRO A 382 -2.19 11.83 -21.52
C PRO A 382 -1.05 10.81 -21.59
N ILE A 383 -0.40 10.52 -20.45
CA ILE A 383 0.72 9.57 -20.35
C ILE A 383 0.27 8.38 -19.49
N LYS A 384 0.52 7.17 -20.00
CA LYS A 384 0.20 5.91 -19.32
C LYS A 384 1.43 5.02 -19.25
N LEU A 385 1.40 4.00 -18.40
CA LEU A 385 2.41 2.94 -18.47
C LEU A 385 2.17 2.11 -19.72
N HIS A 386 3.24 1.81 -20.43
CA HIS A 386 3.27 0.84 -21.51
C HIS A 386 3.74 -0.50 -20.95
N TYR A 387 2.89 -1.51 -21.10
CA TYR A 387 3.16 -2.89 -20.75
C TYR A 387 3.35 -3.70 -22.03
N ASP A 388 4.25 -4.67 -21.96
CA ASP A 388 4.51 -5.62 -23.04
C ASP A 388 4.69 -7.03 -22.49
N LEU A 389 4.63 -8.03 -23.38
CA LEU A 389 4.89 -9.42 -23.05
C LEU A 389 6.30 -9.58 -22.48
N ASN A 390 6.41 -10.38 -21.43
CA ASN A 390 7.69 -10.73 -20.86
C ASN A 390 8.32 -11.88 -21.66
N ILE A 391 9.05 -11.52 -22.70
CA ILE A 391 9.68 -12.46 -23.62
C ILE A 391 11.12 -12.75 -23.20
N VAL A 392 11.53 -14.01 -23.29
CA VAL A 392 12.93 -14.44 -23.26
C VAL A 392 13.51 -14.19 -24.65
N GLU A 393 14.38 -13.19 -24.80
CA GLU A 393 14.83 -12.70 -26.10
C GLU A 393 15.57 -13.76 -26.92
N GLU A 394 16.25 -14.70 -26.27
CA GLU A 394 16.99 -15.77 -26.93
C GLU A 394 16.09 -16.85 -27.54
N THR A 395 14.96 -17.16 -26.91
CA THR A 395 14.08 -18.27 -27.32
C THR A 395 12.78 -17.79 -27.95
N GLY A 396 12.43 -16.51 -27.80
CA GLY A 396 11.13 -15.96 -28.16
C GLY A 396 9.99 -16.43 -27.23
N GLU A 397 10.30 -17.15 -26.14
CA GLU A 397 9.28 -17.68 -25.25
C GLU A 397 8.63 -16.57 -24.41
N CYS A 398 7.30 -16.48 -24.47
CA CYS A 398 6.53 -15.58 -23.63
C CYS A 398 6.35 -16.20 -22.24
N LEU A 399 6.95 -15.61 -21.21
CA LEU A 399 6.88 -16.11 -19.84
C LEU A 399 5.44 -16.09 -19.34
N GLN A 400 5.05 -17.20 -18.73
CA GLN A 400 3.72 -17.39 -18.15
C GLN A 400 3.78 -17.41 -16.62
N SER A 401 2.68 -17.01 -15.99
CA SER A 401 2.53 -17.10 -14.56
C SER A 401 2.57 -18.58 -14.13
N TYR A 402 3.38 -18.87 -13.11
CA TYR A 402 3.63 -20.24 -12.66
C TYR A 402 2.33 -21.03 -12.34
N TYR A 403 1.32 -20.35 -11.80
CA TYR A 403 0.06 -20.98 -11.42
C TYR A 403 -0.96 -20.99 -12.57
N ASP A 404 -1.27 -19.84 -13.15
CA ASP A 404 -2.46 -19.69 -14.00
C ASP A 404 -2.14 -19.83 -15.50
N GLY A 405 -0.85 -19.90 -15.88
CA GLY A 405 -0.41 -20.01 -17.28
C GLY A 405 -0.67 -18.73 -18.09
N GLU A 406 -1.02 -17.64 -17.42
CA GLU A 406 -1.28 -16.35 -18.05
C GLU A 406 0.02 -15.66 -18.45
N PHE A 407 0.06 -15.05 -19.64
CA PHE A 407 1.24 -14.31 -20.05
C PHE A 407 1.56 -13.18 -19.06
N ILE A 408 2.83 -13.12 -18.66
CA ILE A 408 3.32 -12.11 -17.74
C ILE A 408 3.56 -10.83 -18.55
N LEU A 409 2.84 -9.78 -18.21
CA LEU A 409 3.11 -8.44 -18.72
C LEU A 409 4.14 -7.74 -17.82
N LYS A 410 5.12 -7.06 -18.42
CA LYS A 410 6.07 -6.20 -17.73
C LYS A 410 5.95 -4.76 -18.21
N VAL A 411 6.19 -3.80 -17.32
CA VAL A 411 6.34 -2.39 -17.73
C VAL A 411 7.57 -2.33 -18.63
N LYS A 412 7.41 -1.86 -19.87
CA LYS A 412 8.50 -1.57 -20.82
C LYS A 412 8.77 -0.08 -20.98
N GLY A 413 7.77 0.74 -20.67
CA GLY A 413 7.96 2.18 -20.49
C GLY A 413 6.67 2.96 -20.45
N LEU A 414 6.57 3.97 -21.32
CA LEU A 414 5.46 4.92 -21.36
C LEU A 414 4.68 4.81 -22.66
N TRP A 415 3.38 5.07 -22.57
CA TRP A 415 2.50 5.24 -23.72
C TRP A 415 2.06 6.69 -23.80
N PHE A 416 2.32 7.34 -24.93
CA PHE A 416 2.01 8.74 -25.17
C PHE A 416 1.72 8.99 -26.65
N ALA A 417 0.64 9.74 -26.96
CA ALA A 417 0.25 10.12 -28.32
C ALA A 417 0.23 8.96 -29.34
N GLY A 418 -0.29 7.80 -28.92
CA GLY A 418 -0.40 6.61 -29.78
C GLY A 418 0.92 5.85 -30.01
N LYS A 419 1.99 6.21 -29.30
CA LYS A 419 3.31 5.58 -29.43
C LYS A 419 3.79 5.03 -28.09
N ALA A 420 4.49 3.89 -28.16
CA ALA A 420 5.26 3.36 -27.06
C ALA A 420 6.63 4.05 -27.01
N ILE A 421 7.03 4.44 -25.80
CA ILE A 421 8.33 5.05 -25.50
C ILE A 421 9.02 4.12 -24.52
N ILE A 422 10.06 3.45 -24.99
CA ILE A 422 10.79 2.46 -24.21
C ILE A 422 11.77 3.16 -23.27
N THR A 423 11.70 2.81 -21.99
CA THR A 423 12.53 3.36 -20.90
C THR A 423 13.38 2.30 -20.22
N ARG A 424 13.16 1.02 -20.58
CA ARG A 424 13.79 -0.14 -19.98
C ARG A 424 14.48 -0.95 -21.07
N HIS A 425 15.73 -0.61 -21.31
CA HIS A 425 16.55 -1.15 -22.39
C HIS A 425 17.25 -2.45 -22.01
N TYR A 426 17.52 -2.65 -20.73
CA TYR A 426 18.31 -3.79 -20.23
C TYR A 426 17.46 -4.98 -19.82
N SER A 427 17.98 -6.17 -20.08
CA SER A 427 17.46 -7.42 -19.55
C SER A 427 18.29 -7.87 -18.35
N TRP A 428 17.65 -8.06 -17.20
CA TRP A 428 18.34 -8.43 -15.96
C TRP A 428 18.06 -9.89 -15.61
N LYS A 429 19.12 -10.68 -15.46
CA LYS A 429 19.06 -12.08 -15.02
C LYS A 429 19.57 -12.19 -13.59
N VAL A 430 18.87 -12.95 -12.75
CA VAL A 430 19.29 -13.20 -11.37
C VAL A 430 20.35 -14.28 -11.36
N GLU A 431 21.51 -13.95 -10.80
CA GLU A 431 22.58 -14.87 -10.43
C GLU A 431 22.45 -15.14 -8.93
N LYS A 432 22.06 -16.36 -8.57
CA LYS A 432 22.14 -16.80 -7.18
C LYS A 432 23.59 -17.21 -6.91
N ALA A 433 24.16 -16.69 -5.83
CA ALA A 433 25.46 -17.10 -5.32
C ALA A 433 25.49 -18.61 -4.99
#